data_AF-A0ABD2CES3-F1
#
_entry.id   AF-A0ABD2CES3-F1
#
_cell.length_a   1.000
_cell.length_b   1.000
_cell.length_c   1.000
_cell.angle_alpha   90.00
_cell.angle_beta   90.00
_cell.angle_gamma   90.00
#
_symmetry.space_group_name_H-M   'P 1'
#
loop_
_entity.id
_entity.type
_entity.pdbx_description
1 polymer ?
#
loop_
_entity_poly.entity_id
_entity_poly.type
_entity_poly.pdbx_seq_one_letter_code
_entity_poly.pdbx_strand_id
1 'polypeptide(L)'
;MQDVPPSNVTWYHAGSRLYQILTVDRGGVSLETEKGKSFTKSMLVITRALLNDSGNYTCFSNKAAPASVVVHVLNGEHPAAMQHGGSDSVNRRIVLFLAIVLPIVIFR
;
A
#
# COMPACT_ATOMS: atom_id res chain seq x y z
N MET A 1 -43.74 1.19 10.10
CA MET A 1 -42.40 1.80 10.15
C MET A 1 -41.66 1.27 8.95
N GLN A 2 -41.29 2.12 8.00
CA GLN A 2 -40.87 1.68 6.66
C GLN A 2 -39.47 1.05 6.72
N ASP A 3 -39.40 -0.28 6.79
CA ASP A 3 -38.16 -1.03 6.55
C ASP A 3 -37.81 -0.91 5.07
N VAL A 4 -36.81 -0.10 4.74
CA VAL A 4 -36.24 -0.05 3.39
C VAL A 4 -34.87 -0.75 3.40
N PRO A 5 -34.85 -2.09 3.19
CA PRO A 5 -33.65 -2.83 2.84
C PRO A 5 -33.20 -2.44 1.42
N PRO A 6 -31.94 -2.71 1.06
CA PRO A 6 -31.14 -1.59 0.62
C PRO A 6 -30.75 -1.71 -0.85
N SER A 7 -30.55 -0.56 -1.46
CA SER A 7 -30.18 -0.34 -2.86
C SER A 7 -29.09 -1.27 -3.37
N ASN A 8 -29.15 -1.62 -4.66
CA ASN A 8 -28.01 -2.22 -5.35
C ASN A 8 -26.86 -1.20 -5.41
N VAL A 9 -25.66 -1.62 -4.98
CA VAL A 9 -24.45 -0.81 -5.10
C VAL A 9 -23.78 -1.15 -6.42
N THR A 10 -23.48 -0.13 -7.21
CA THR A 10 -22.71 -0.24 -8.45
C THR A 10 -21.35 0.39 -8.25
N TRP A 11 -20.31 -0.29 -8.70
CA TRP A 11 -18.95 0.20 -8.62
C TRP A 11 -18.44 0.73 -9.95
N TYR A 12 -17.63 1.77 -9.88
CA TYR A 12 -16.98 2.44 -10.99
C TYR A 12 -15.47 2.57 -10.73
N HIS A 13 -14.67 2.46 -11.79
CA HIS A 13 -13.23 2.69 -11.78
C HIS A 13 -12.90 3.57 -12.97
N ALA A 14 -12.16 4.66 -12.72
CA ALA A 14 -11.86 5.68 -13.73
C ALA A 14 -13.12 6.18 -14.49
N GLY A 15 -14.27 6.27 -13.80
CA GLY A 15 -15.55 6.71 -14.38
C GLY A 15 -16.32 5.65 -15.18
N SER A 16 -15.75 4.45 -15.38
CA SER A 16 -16.40 3.35 -16.10
C SER A 16 -16.93 2.29 -15.15
N ARG A 17 -18.07 1.68 -15.47
CA ARG A 17 -18.69 0.64 -14.62
C ARG A 17 -17.79 -0.59 -14.54
N LEU A 18 -17.42 -0.98 -13.32
CA LEU A 18 -16.41 -2.01 -13.05
C LEU A 18 -16.77 -3.40 -13.57
N TYR A 19 -18.06 -3.73 -13.58
CA TYR A 19 -18.58 -5.07 -13.89
C TYR A 19 -18.23 -5.57 -15.31
N GLN A 20 -17.81 -4.69 -16.23
CA GLN A 20 -17.54 -5.05 -17.62
C GLN A 20 -16.03 -5.12 -17.97
N ILE A 21 -15.15 -4.46 -17.21
CA ILE A 21 -13.77 -4.18 -17.66
C ILE A 21 -12.72 -5.09 -16.98
N LEU A 22 -12.99 -5.60 -15.78
CA LEU A 22 -11.96 -6.31 -14.98
C LEU A 22 -12.29 -7.77 -14.63
N THR A 23 -13.53 -8.20 -14.83
CA THR A 23 -14.03 -9.51 -14.38
C THR A 23 -13.86 -10.61 -15.43
N VAL A 24 -13.82 -10.28 -16.73
CA VAL A 24 -13.83 -11.29 -17.81
C VAL A 24 -12.41 -11.76 -18.19
N ASP A 25 -11.41 -10.86 -18.18
CA ASP A 25 -10.12 -11.17 -18.83
C ASP A 25 -8.96 -11.53 -17.88
N ARG A 26 -9.01 -11.14 -16.61
CA ARG A 26 -7.83 -11.24 -15.71
C ARG A 26 -8.01 -12.21 -14.54
N GLY A 27 -9.24 -12.36 -14.06
CA GLY A 27 -9.55 -13.04 -12.81
C GLY A 27 -8.93 -12.33 -11.59
N GLY A 28 -9.56 -12.46 -10.44
CA GLY A 28 -9.05 -11.91 -9.18
C GLY A 28 -9.66 -10.57 -8.77
N VAL A 29 -10.59 -10.01 -9.54
CA VAL A 29 -11.50 -8.98 -9.06
C VAL A 29 -12.84 -9.64 -8.72
N SER A 30 -13.31 -9.47 -7.49
CA SER A 30 -14.58 -9.99 -6.99
C SER A 30 -15.40 -8.86 -6.36
N LEU A 31 -16.73 -8.97 -6.47
CA LEU A 31 -17.66 -8.07 -5.82
C LEU A 31 -18.59 -8.86 -4.92
N GLU A 32 -18.52 -8.57 -3.62
CA GLU A 32 -19.38 -9.17 -2.61
C GLU A 32 -20.40 -8.12 -2.17
N THR A 33 -21.68 -8.49 -2.09
CA THR A 33 -22.72 -7.58 -1.60
C THR A 33 -23.58 -8.30 -0.59
N GLU A 34 -23.55 -7.80 0.64
CA GLU A 34 -24.37 -8.24 1.76
C GLU A 34 -25.55 -7.28 1.92
N LYS A 35 -26.76 -7.83 2.00
CA LYS A 35 -28.00 -7.08 2.21
C LYS A 35 -28.64 -7.51 3.52
N GLY A 36 -28.59 -6.64 4.52
CA GLY A 36 -29.34 -6.77 5.76
C GLY A 36 -30.71 -6.12 5.67
N LYS A 37 -31.51 -6.26 6.74
CA LYS A 37 -32.86 -5.67 6.84
C LYS A 37 -32.87 -4.14 6.75
N SER A 38 -31.77 -3.49 7.19
CA SER A 38 -31.66 -2.02 7.21
C SER A 38 -30.32 -1.49 6.68
N PHE A 39 -29.48 -2.33 6.06
CA PHE A 39 -28.16 -1.93 5.54
C PHE A 39 -27.74 -2.74 4.30
N THR A 40 -27.08 -2.11 3.31
CA THR A 40 -26.34 -2.82 2.25
C THR A 40 -24.86 -2.56 2.50
N LYS A 41 -24.06 -3.61 2.53
CA LYS A 41 -22.60 -3.52 2.49
C LYS A 41 -22.11 -4.13 1.18
N SER A 42 -21.28 -3.41 0.45
CA SER A 42 -20.68 -3.89 -0.79
C SER A 42 -19.16 -3.81 -0.68
N MET A 43 -18.48 -4.89 -1.05
CA MET A 43 -17.04 -5.06 -0.89
C MET A 43 -16.42 -5.46 -2.23
N LEU A 44 -15.58 -4.59 -2.75
CA LEU A 44 -14.75 -4.86 -3.92
C LEU A 44 -13.43 -5.47 -3.45
N VAL A 45 -13.11 -6.67 -3.94
CA VAL A 45 -11.89 -7.40 -3.59
C VAL A 45 -11.03 -7.53 -4.85
N ILE A 46 -9.80 -7.05 -4.77
CA ILE A 46 -8.80 -7.15 -5.85
C ILE A 46 -7.65 -8.01 -5.34
N THR A 47 -7.46 -9.16 -5.96
CA THR A 47 -6.36 -10.10 -5.72
C THR A 47 -5.39 -10.02 -6.88
N ARG A 48 -4.09 -10.25 -6.60
CA ARG A 48 -3.01 -10.13 -7.60
C ARG A 48 -3.02 -8.75 -8.28
N ALA A 49 -3.05 -7.69 -7.46
CA ALA A 49 -3.15 -6.31 -7.94
C ALA A 49 -2.00 -5.97 -8.92
N LEU A 50 -2.35 -5.31 -10.02
CA LEU A 50 -1.41 -4.76 -11.00
C LEU A 50 -1.39 -3.24 -10.89
N LEU A 51 -0.34 -2.63 -11.44
CA LEU A 51 -0.21 -1.17 -11.46
C LEU A 51 -1.43 -0.46 -12.08
N ASN A 52 -2.08 -1.07 -13.08
CA ASN A 52 -3.27 -0.55 -13.74
C ASN A 52 -4.57 -0.64 -12.90
N ASP A 53 -4.57 -1.39 -11.80
CA ASP A 53 -5.66 -1.36 -10.82
C ASP A 53 -5.60 -0.08 -9.98
N SER A 54 -4.53 0.72 -10.05
CA SER A 54 -4.51 2.04 -9.41
C SER A 54 -5.60 2.94 -10.00
N GLY A 55 -6.21 3.77 -9.17
CA GLY A 55 -7.20 4.76 -9.63
C GLY A 55 -8.29 5.06 -8.63
N ASN A 56 -9.24 5.88 -9.07
CA ASN A 56 -10.41 6.24 -8.29
C ASN A 56 -11.50 5.16 -8.43
N TYR A 57 -11.84 4.55 -7.31
CA TYR A 57 -12.95 3.64 -7.13
C TYR A 57 -14.12 4.36 -6.50
N THR A 58 -15.26 4.36 -7.17
CA THR A 58 -16.49 5.01 -6.70
C THR A 58 -17.60 3.99 -6.54
N CYS A 59 -18.25 3.98 -5.38
CA CYS A 59 -19.47 3.23 -5.15
C CYS A 59 -20.68 4.17 -5.31
N PHE A 60 -21.71 3.68 -5.99
CA PHE A 60 -22.95 4.41 -6.24
C PHE A 60 -24.15 3.58 -5.82
N SER A 61 -25.12 4.23 -5.21
CA SER A 61 -26.42 3.68 -4.85
C SER A 61 -27.50 4.66 -5.27
N ASN A 62 -28.69 4.17 -5.64
CA ASN A 62 -29.84 5.03 -5.92
C ASN A 62 -30.47 5.65 -4.67
N LYS A 63 -30.01 5.31 -3.46
CA LYS A 63 -30.55 5.81 -2.18
C LYS A 63 -29.53 6.53 -1.30
N ALA A 64 -28.30 6.68 -1.79
CA ALA A 64 -27.23 7.38 -1.07
C ALA A 64 -26.36 8.17 -2.05
N ALA A 65 -25.69 9.21 -1.54
CA ALA A 65 -24.69 9.91 -2.33
C ALA A 65 -23.54 8.95 -2.69
N PRO A 66 -22.97 9.05 -3.91
CA PRO A 66 -21.79 8.27 -4.27
C PRO A 66 -20.60 8.62 -3.37
N ALA A 67 -19.75 7.62 -3.09
CA ALA A 67 -18.53 7.79 -2.32
C ALA A 67 -17.34 7.23 -3.10
N SER A 68 -16.18 7.87 -2.97
CA SER A 68 -15.00 7.60 -3.78
C SER A 68 -13.75 7.42 -2.93
N VAL A 69 -12.85 6.56 -3.38
CA VAL A 69 -11.52 6.34 -2.79
C VAL A 69 -10.48 6.18 -3.89
N VAL A 70 -9.27 6.70 -3.69
CA VAL A 70 -8.15 6.52 -4.63
C VAL A 70 -7.23 5.42 -4.11
N VAL A 71 -6.97 4.42 -4.95
CA VAL A 71 -6.09 3.29 -4.67
C VAL A 71 -4.80 3.44 -5.46
N HIS A 72 -3.67 3.18 -4.80
CA HIS A 72 -2.34 3.19 -5.41
C HIS A 72 -1.69 1.81 -5.24
N VAL A 73 -1.35 1.16 -6.35
CA VAL A 73 -0.59 -0.09 -6.37
C VAL A 73 0.88 0.23 -6.63
N LEU A 74 1.78 -0.28 -5.81
CA LEU A 74 3.22 -0.01 -5.87
C LEU A 74 4.00 -1.24 -6.34
N ASN A 75 5.09 -1.03 -7.09
CA ASN A 75 6.01 -2.09 -7.45
C ASN A 75 7.02 -2.30 -6.31
N GLY A 76 7.18 -3.55 -5.86
CA GLY A 76 7.85 -3.90 -4.60
C GLY A 76 9.37 -3.83 -4.55
N GLU A 77 10.05 -3.11 -5.45
CA GLU A 77 11.52 -3.18 -5.61
C GLU A 77 12.32 -2.05 -4.95
N HIS A 78 11.75 -1.31 -4.00
CA HIS A 78 12.53 -0.32 -3.26
C HIS A 78 12.85 -0.89 -1.87
N PRO A 79 13.94 -1.68 -1.70
CA PRO A 79 14.47 -1.86 -0.37
C PRO A 79 14.74 -0.45 0.17
N ALA A 80 14.12 -0.12 1.30
CA ALA A 80 14.43 1.12 1.99
C ALA A 80 15.96 1.22 2.11
N ALA A 81 16.51 2.43 2.03
CA ALA A 81 17.91 2.66 2.33
C ALA A 81 18.15 2.27 3.80
N MET A 82 18.46 1.00 4.04
CA MET A 82 18.96 0.51 5.31
C MET A 82 20.36 1.08 5.42
N GLN A 83 20.45 2.25 6.04
CA GLN A 83 21.74 2.81 6.43
C GLN A 83 22.32 1.87 7.48
N HIS A 84 23.09 0.87 7.04
CA HIS A 84 23.92 0.12 7.96
C HIS A 84 24.94 1.12 8.52
N GLY A 85 24.82 1.44 9.81
CA GLY A 85 25.80 2.23 10.53
C GLY A 85 27.06 1.40 10.70
N GLY A 86 27.87 1.30 9.65
CA GLY A 86 29.13 0.58 9.64
C GLY A 86 30.30 1.51 9.36
N SER A 87 30.75 2.22 10.37
CA SER A 87 32.15 2.63 10.43
C SER A 87 32.54 2.70 11.91
N ASP A 88 33.17 1.64 12.41
CA ASP A 88 34.08 1.78 13.55
C ASP A 88 35.17 2.75 13.10
N SER A 89 34.97 4.02 13.43
CA SER A 89 35.94 5.08 13.21
C SER A 89 37.08 4.88 14.19
N VAL A 90 37.92 3.89 13.93
CA VAL A 90 39.23 3.78 14.57
C VAL A 90 39.96 5.07 14.19
N ASN A 91 40.12 5.96 15.16
CA ASN A 91 40.70 7.26 14.94
C ASN A 91 42.16 7.08 14.53
N ARG A 92 42.42 7.13 13.21
CA ARG A 92 43.74 6.91 12.61
C ARG A 92 44.83 7.76 13.26
N ARG A 93 44.45 8.94 13.78
CA ARG A 93 45.36 9.81 14.52
C ARG A 93 45.82 9.18 15.84
N ILE A 94 44.92 8.57 16.62
CA ILE A 94 45.26 7.92 17.90
C ILE A 94 46.17 6.72 17.67
N VAL A 95 45.88 5.89 16.66
CA VAL A 95 46.72 4.73 16.32
C VAL A 95 48.13 5.15 15.94
N LEU A 96 48.26 6.19 15.10
CA LEU A 96 49.57 6.72 14.70
C LEU A 96 50.34 7.33 15.88
N PHE A 97 49.65 8.06 16.77
CA PHE A 97 50.27 8.62 17.98
C PHE A 97 50.79 7.52 18.91
N LEU A 98 49.99 6.50 19.19
CA LEU A 98 50.40 5.39 20.06
C LEU A 98 51.57 4.60 19.47
N ALA A 99 51.55 4.35 18.16
CA ALA A 99 52.63 3.64 17.46
C ALA A 99 53.99 4.37 17.54
N ILE A 100 53.99 5.71 17.59
CA ILE A 100 55.20 6.51 17.68
C ILE A 100 55.65 6.69 19.14
N VAL A 101 54.71 6.92 20.07
CA VAL A 101 55.03 7.26 21.47
C VAL A 101 55.45 6.03 22.28
N LEU A 102 54.81 4.88 22.10
CA LEU A 102 55.14 3.65 22.85
C LEU A 102 56.62 3.24 22.74
N PRO A 103 57.24 3.14 21.55
CA PRO A 103 58.65 2.78 21.47
C PRO A 103 59.54 3.84 22.15
N ILE A 104 59.23 5.13 22.00
CA ILE A 104 60.03 6.21 22.62
C ILE A 104 60.05 6.09 24.15
N VAL A 105 58.94 5.67 24.78
CA VAL A 105 58.86 5.48 26.24
C VAL A 105 59.55 4.20 26.69
N ILE A 106 59.54 3.14 25.87
CA ILE A 106 60.18 1.85 26.19
C ILE A 106 61.71 1.90 26.02
N PHE A 107 62.20 2.70 25.07
CA PHE A 107 63.64 2.91 24.81
C PHE A 107 64.23 4.11 25.59
N ARG A 108 63.53 4.61 26.61
CA ARG A 108 63.99 5.65 27.53
C ARG A 108 64.41 5.07 28.87
#